data_AF-A0A101GEN6-F1
#
_entry.id   AF-A0A101GEN6-F1
#
_cell.length_a   1.000
_cell.length_b   1.000
_cell.length_c   1.000
_cell.angle_alpha   90.00
_cell.angle_beta   90.00
_cell.angle_gamma   90.00
#
_symmetry.space_group_name_H-M   'P 1'
#
loop_
_entity.id
_entity.type
_entity.pdbx_description
1 polymer ?
#
loop_
_entity_poly.entity_id
_entity_poly.type
_entity_poly.pdbx_seq_one_letter_code
_entity_poly.pdbx_strand_id
1 'polypeptide(L)'
;MKLKRGGRALLSNALIIDYAPVIFGENVLIGKNYQIITSWHDENDIDIIYAKPVIFGDNVWLTTDIIVLSGVEIGSNTVIGAG
;
A
#
# COMPACT_ATOMS: atom_id res chain seq x y z
N MET A 1 -10.70 -7.46 -2.49
CA MET A 1 -10.57 -6.80 -1.17
C MET A 1 -10.62 -7.79 0.00
N LYS A 2 -9.50 -8.47 0.29
CA LYS A 2 -9.24 -9.10 1.60
C LYS A 2 -8.35 -8.14 2.40
N LEU A 3 -8.92 -7.01 2.83
CA LEU A 3 -8.22 -6.12 3.75
C LEU A 3 -8.25 -6.74 5.15
N LYS A 4 -7.08 -7.02 5.70
CA LYS A 4 -6.91 -7.24 7.14
C LYS A 4 -6.47 -5.91 7.73
N ARG A 5 -7.33 -5.28 8.54
CA ARG A 5 -7.04 -4.00 9.21
C ARG A 5 -6.77 -4.26 10.68
N GLY A 6 -5.60 -3.82 11.16
CA GLY A 6 -5.38 -3.44 12.56
C GLY A 6 -5.68 -1.94 12.72
N GLY A 7 -6.49 -1.56 13.70
CA GLY A 7 -6.69 -0.16 14.12
C GLY A 7 -7.30 0.86 13.13
N ARG A 8 -7.16 2.15 13.52
CA ARG A 8 -7.85 3.34 12.96
C ARG A 8 -7.27 3.83 11.62
N ALA A 9 -7.48 3.12 10.52
CA ALA A 9 -7.16 3.69 9.19
C ALA A 9 -8.23 4.72 8.71
N LEU A 10 -7.81 5.91 8.27
CA LEU A 10 -8.66 6.86 7.57
C LEU A 10 -8.45 6.65 6.06
N LEU A 11 -9.47 6.17 5.35
CA LEU A 11 -9.39 6.00 3.89
C LEU A 11 -10.11 7.19 3.26
N SER A 12 -9.38 8.09 2.60
CA SER A 12 -9.96 9.26 1.93
C SER A 12 -9.25 9.48 0.60
N ASN A 13 -10.01 9.41 -0.49
CA ASN A 13 -9.51 9.48 -1.87
C ASN A 13 -8.34 8.50 -2.14
N ALA A 14 -8.69 7.23 -2.36
CA ALA A 14 -7.73 6.13 -2.43
C ALA A 14 -7.85 5.33 -3.73
N LEU A 15 -6.72 4.90 -4.29
CA LEU A 15 -6.65 3.84 -5.29
C LEU A 15 -5.92 2.63 -4.69
N ILE A 16 -6.54 1.44 -4.78
CA ILE A 16 -5.89 0.20 -4.39
C ILE A 16 -6.07 -0.82 -5.51
N ILE A 17 -4.96 -1.29 -6.09
CA ILE A 17 -4.92 -2.37 -7.06
C ILE A 17 -4.32 -3.59 -6.34
N ASP A 18 -5.16 -4.59 -6.01
CA ASP A 18 -4.87 -5.69 -5.07
C ASP A 18 -4.74 -7.08 -5.70
N TYR A 19 -4.01 -7.21 -6.82
CA TYR A 19 -3.66 -8.52 -7.42
C TYR A 19 -2.82 -9.41 -6.48
N ALA A 20 -2.17 -8.83 -5.47
CA ALA A 20 -1.53 -9.51 -4.35
C ALA A 20 -1.94 -8.85 -3.02
N PRO A 21 -1.68 -9.48 -1.87
CA PRO A 21 -2.12 -8.95 -0.57
C PRO A 21 -1.57 -7.55 -0.25
N VAL A 22 -2.43 -6.68 0.27
CA VAL A 22 -2.03 -5.48 1.00
C VAL A 22 -2.22 -5.76 2.49
N ILE A 23 -1.13 -5.75 3.24
CA ILE A 23 -1.08 -6.18 4.64
C ILE A 23 -0.76 -4.98 5.52
N PHE A 24 -1.62 -4.69 6.49
CA PHE A 24 -1.42 -3.64 7.48
C PHE A 24 -1.18 -4.25 8.85
N GLY A 25 -0.15 -3.76 9.54
CA GLY A 25 0.02 -3.94 10.99
C GLY A 25 -0.98 -3.13 11.80
N GLU A 26 -0.71 -3.00 13.09
CA GLU A 26 -1.51 -2.19 14.01
C GLU A 26 -1.15 -0.70 13.90
N ASN A 27 -2.13 0.18 14.13
CA ASN A 27 -1.95 1.64 14.11
C ASN A 27 -1.34 2.22 12.83
N VAL A 28 -1.73 1.71 11.66
CA VAL A 28 -1.37 2.33 10.38
C VAL A 28 -2.31 3.50 10.07
N LEU A 29 -1.74 4.69 9.93
CA LEU A 29 -2.42 5.91 9.52
C LEU A 29 -1.98 6.28 8.11
N ILE A 30 -2.95 6.51 7.24
CA ILE A 30 -2.70 6.98 5.87
C ILE A 30 -3.57 8.21 5.68
N GLY A 31 -2.98 9.30 5.19
CA GLY A 31 -3.72 10.51 4.85
C GLY A 31 -4.47 10.37 3.52
N LYS A 32 -4.56 11.46 2.77
CA LYS A 32 -5.40 11.54 1.57
C LYS A 32 -4.62 11.21 0.30
N ASN A 33 -5.34 10.91 -0.78
CA ASN A 33 -4.82 10.82 -2.15
C ASN A 33 -3.75 9.74 -2.35
N TYR A 34 -3.82 8.63 -1.62
CA TYR A 34 -2.81 7.58 -1.71
C TYR A 34 -3.15 6.53 -2.77
N GLN A 35 -2.12 5.88 -3.29
CA GLN A 35 -2.22 4.76 -4.22
C GLN A 35 -1.41 3.58 -3.69
N ILE A 36 -2.00 2.38 -3.65
CA ILE A 36 -1.29 1.13 -3.34
C ILE A 36 -1.49 0.19 -4.51
N ILE A 37 -0.40 -0.15 -5.19
CA ILE A 37 -0.44 -0.91 -6.44
C ILE A 37 0.41 -2.16 -6.27
N THR A 38 -0.24 -3.32 -6.17
CA THR A 38 0.47 -4.59 -5.94
C THR A 38 0.85 -5.31 -7.22
N SER A 39 0.58 -4.74 -8.40
CA SER A 39 0.85 -5.37 -9.71
C SER A 39 1.65 -4.50 -10.66
N TRP A 40 2.28 -5.14 -11.63
CA TRP A 40 2.83 -4.52 -12.83
C TRP A 40 2.72 -5.47 -14.02
N HIS A 41 2.78 -4.93 -15.23
CA HIS A 41 2.82 -5.71 -16.46
C HIS A 41 4.26 -6.08 -16.82
N ASP A 42 4.46 -7.25 -17.42
CA ASP A 42 5.74 -7.60 -18.04
C ASP A 42 6.07 -6.58 -19.16
N GLU A 43 7.32 -6.12 -19.24
CA GLU A 43 7.72 -5.13 -20.24
C GLU A 43 7.71 -5.65 -21.69
N ASN A 44 7.72 -6.98 -21.88
CA ASN A 44 7.73 -7.63 -23.19
C ASN A 44 6.35 -8.17 -23.60
N ASP A 45 5.44 -8.39 -22.64
CA ASP A 45 4.09 -8.86 -22.88
C ASP A 45 3.09 -8.27 -21.87
N ILE A 46 2.32 -7.27 -22.31
CA ILE A 46 1.37 -6.56 -21.44
C ILE A 46 0.20 -7.44 -20.96
N ASP A 47 -0.03 -8.62 -21.52
CA ASP A 47 -1.07 -9.53 -21.04
C ASP A 47 -0.59 -10.34 -19.81
N ILE A 48 0.72 -10.36 -19.53
CA ILE A 48 1.31 -10.98 -18.35
C ILE A 48 1.33 -9.97 -17.19
N ILE A 49 0.69 -10.35 -16.07
CA ILE A 49 0.63 -9.55 -14.84
C ILE A 49 1.43 -10.24 -13.74
N TYR A 50 2.42 -9.54 -13.20
CA TYR A 50 3.09 -9.93 -11.97
C TYR A 50 2.49 -9.20 -10.78
N ALA A 51 2.55 -9.84 -9.61
CA ALA A 51 2.11 -9.22 -8.38
C ALA A 51 2.93 -9.68 -7.17
N LYS A 52 3.27 -8.75 -6.30
CA LYS A 52 3.93 -8.97 -5.01
C LYS A 52 3.16 -8.22 -3.91
N PRO A 53 3.12 -8.78 -2.69
CA PRO A 53 2.42 -8.13 -1.59
C PRO A 53 3.03 -6.77 -1.27
N VAL A 54 2.22 -5.89 -0.68
CA VAL A 54 2.67 -4.66 -0.03
C VAL A 54 2.42 -4.81 1.46
N ILE A 55 3.44 -4.54 2.28
CA ILE A 55 3.40 -4.78 3.72
C ILE A 55 3.69 -3.49 4.46
N PHE A 56 2.82 -3.12 5.40
CA PHE A 56 3.02 -2.06 6.36
C PHE A 56 3.17 -2.69 7.75
N GLY A 57 4.25 -2.39 8.46
CA GLY A 57 4.44 -2.76 9.86
C GLY A 57 3.53 -1.98 10.80
N ASP A 58 3.84 -2.05 12.10
CA ASP A 58 3.06 -1.38 13.15
C ASP A 58 3.45 0.10 13.28
N ASN A 59 2.51 0.96 13.69
CA ASN A 59 2.73 2.39 13.92
C ASN A 59 3.33 3.13 12.70
N VAL A 60 2.82 2.83 11.51
CA VAL A 60 3.25 3.49 10.27
C VAL A 60 2.34 4.69 9.98
N TRP A 61 2.93 5.83 9.59
CA TRP A 61 2.20 7.00 9.13
C TRP A 61 2.61 7.40 7.72
N LEU A 62 1.68 7.25 6.76
CA LEU A 62 1.77 7.84 5.44
C LEU A 62 1.00 9.16 5.47
N THR A 63 1.66 10.24 5.03
CA THR A 63 1.05 11.58 4.99
C THR A 63 0.06 11.70 3.82
N THR A 64 0.29 12.53 2.81
CA THR A 64 -0.65 12.74 1.68
C THR A 64 0.02 12.47 0.35
N ASP A 65 -0.79 12.10 -0.64
CA ASP A 65 -0.41 11.95 -2.05
C ASP A 65 0.57 10.79 -2.36
N ILE A 66 0.78 9.87 -1.41
CA ILE A 66 1.77 8.77 -1.50
C ILE A 66 1.38 7.68 -2.50
N ILE A 67 2.37 7.17 -3.25
CA ILE A 67 2.26 5.95 -4.07
C ILE A 67 3.15 4.85 -3.49
N VAL A 68 2.57 3.68 -3.21
CA VAL A 68 3.29 2.47 -2.77
C VAL A 68 3.17 1.38 -3.84
N LEU A 69 4.32 0.92 -4.33
CA LEU A 69 4.40 -0.03 -5.45
C LEU A 69 4.58 -1.48 -4.98
N SER A 70 4.45 -2.39 -5.94
CA SER A 70 4.47 -3.83 -5.72
C SER A 70 5.76 -4.31 -5.05
N GLY A 71 5.62 -5.13 -4.01
CA GLY A 71 6.76 -5.70 -3.28
C GLY A 71 7.40 -4.76 -2.25
N VAL A 72 6.87 -3.55 -2.05
CA VAL A 72 7.36 -2.64 -1.01
C VAL A 72 6.95 -3.12 0.37
N GLU A 73 7.92 -3.13 1.29
CA GLU A 73 7.72 -3.35 2.71
C GLU A 73 8.11 -2.08 3.49
N ILE A 74 7.19 -1.54 4.28
CA ILE A 74 7.40 -0.39 5.15
C ILE A 74 7.50 -0.90 6.58
N GLY A 75 8.69 -0.77 7.18
CA GLY A 75 8.95 -1.24 8.54
C GLY A 75 8.17 -0.46 9.61
N SER A 76 8.02 -1.07 10.79
CA SER A 76 7.32 -0.47 11.92
C SER A 76 7.95 0.86 12.39
N ASN A 77 7.15 1.76 12.97
CA ASN A 77 7.55 3.09 13.47
C ASN A 77 8.12 4.01 12.38
N THR A 78 7.62 3.89 11.16
CA THR A 78 8.06 4.69 10.01
C THR A 78 7.07 5.80 9.69
N VAL A 79 7.59 6.98 9.36
CA VAL A 79 6.82 8.09 8.79
C VAL A 79 7.27 8.35 7.37
N ILE A 80 6.32 8.38 6.43
CA ILE A 80 6.55 8.72 5.03
C ILE A 80 5.97 10.12 4.76
N GLY A 81 6.87 11.08 4.49
CA GLY A 81 6.52 12.43 4.08
C GLY A 81 5.87 12.45 2.69
N ALA A 82 5.14 13.53 2.39
CA ALA A 82 4.28 13.63 1.20
C ALA A 82 5.09 13.59 -0.11
N GLY A 83 4.44 13.11 -1.18
CA GLY A 83 5.05 12.93 -2.50
C GLY A 83 4.95 11.49 -2.95
#